data_AF-A0A377NIS1-F1
#
_entry.id   AF-A0A377NIS1-F1
#
_cell.length_a   1.000
_cell.length_b   1.000
_cell.length_c   1.000
_cell.angle_alpha   90.00
_cell.angle_beta   90.00
_cell.angle_gamma   90.00
#
_symmetry.space_group_name_H-M   'P 1'
#
loop_
_entity.id
_entity.type
_entity.pdbx_description
1 polymer ?
#
loop_
_entity_poly.entity_id
_entity_poly.type
_entity_poly.pdbx_seq_one_letter_code
_entity_poly.pdbx_strand_id
1 'polypeptide(L)'
;MVPENSPIKTVADLKGKRVALNKGSDVNYLLVSALENAGLKYKDVTPVYLPPSDARAAFQRGAVDAWVIWDPYLAEVETHEKARLVKNAEGLVPHYTFYLASRKFADTYPQTAEKVVDELKQLSDWPTKTRTARRIFYRHLPVWIKPFGPKPWPACRLAPSA
;
A
#
# COMPACT_ATOMS: atom_id res chain seq x y z
N MET A 1 -2.88 9.04 4.41
CA MET A 1 -2.14 9.83 5.43
C MET A 1 -2.29 11.31 5.15
N VAL A 2 -1.99 12.14 6.14
CA VAL A 2 -2.08 13.61 6.09
C VAL A 2 -0.86 14.23 6.77
N PRO A 3 -0.51 15.51 6.52
CA PRO A 3 0.52 16.18 7.32
C PRO A 3 0.19 16.12 8.83
N GLU A 4 1.20 16.05 9.69
CA GLU A 4 1.06 15.83 11.14
C GLU A 4 0.12 16.85 11.79
N ASN A 5 0.31 18.13 11.43
CA ASN A 5 -0.48 19.26 11.92
C ASN A 5 -1.77 19.50 11.11
N SER A 6 -2.14 18.58 10.21
CA SER A 6 -3.37 18.72 9.44
C SER A 6 -4.61 18.65 10.34
N PRO A 7 -5.61 19.52 10.11
CA PRO A 7 -6.89 19.45 10.83
C PRO A 7 -7.71 18.21 10.46
N ILE A 8 -7.35 17.49 9.41
CA ILE A 8 -8.03 16.26 8.95
C ILE A 8 -7.75 15.14 9.97
N LYS A 9 -8.77 14.71 10.71
CA LYS A 9 -8.65 13.67 11.74
C LYS A 9 -9.29 12.36 11.31
N THR A 10 -10.33 12.43 10.48
CA THR A 10 -11.13 11.30 10.02
C THR A 10 -11.23 11.30 8.50
N VAL A 11 -11.76 10.20 7.93
CA VAL A 11 -12.01 10.11 6.49
C VAL A 11 -13.11 11.10 6.05
N ALA A 12 -14.08 11.40 6.92
CA ALA A 12 -15.13 12.39 6.63
C ALA A 12 -14.56 13.81 6.39
N ASP A 13 -13.44 14.14 7.02
CA ASP A 13 -12.75 15.44 6.87
C ASP A 13 -12.07 15.59 5.49
N LEU A 14 -12.03 14.54 4.68
CA LEU A 14 -11.51 14.58 3.31
C LEU A 14 -12.46 15.28 2.33
N LYS A 15 -13.70 15.58 2.73
CA LYS A 15 -14.66 16.30 1.90
C LYS A 15 -14.07 17.65 1.43
N GLY A 16 -14.08 17.87 0.12
CA GLY A 16 -13.53 19.03 -0.56
C GLY A 16 -11.99 19.08 -0.61
N LYS A 17 -11.29 18.02 -0.18
CA LYS A 17 -9.83 17.97 -0.12
C LYS A 17 -9.22 17.38 -1.38
N ARG A 18 -7.96 17.74 -1.64
CA ARG A 18 -7.11 17.18 -2.69
C ARG A 18 -6.41 15.94 -2.15
N VAL A 19 -6.68 14.79 -2.77
CA VAL A 19 -6.17 13.50 -2.32
C VAL A 19 -5.27 12.91 -3.39
N ALA A 20 -3.97 12.82 -3.13
CA ALA A 20 -3.02 12.17 -4.04
C ALA A 20 -3.16 10.64 -4.02
N LEU A 21 -3.04 10.02 -5.19
CA LEU A 21 -2.99 8.57 -5.36
C LEU A 21 -2.52 8.18 -6.77
N ASN A 22 -2.17 6.91 -6.97
CA ASN A 22 -2.01 6.36 -8.32
C ASN A 22 -3.37 6.00 -8.93
N LYS A 23 -3.55 6.32 -10.21
CA LYS A 23 -4.79 6.01 -10.92
C LYS A 23 -4.88 4.51 -11.18
N GLY A 24 -6.01 3.89 -10.82
CA GLY A 24 -6.30 2.49 -11.13
C GLY A 24 -5.50 1.46 -10.31
N SER A 25 -4.79 1.88 -9.26
CA SER A 25 -4.11 0.97 -8.34
C SER A 25 -5.01 0.50 -7.20
N ASP A 26 -4.51 -0.42 -6.38
CA ASP A 26 -5.16 -0.91 -5.15
C ASP A 26 -5.55 0.23 -4.18
N VAL A 27 -4.71 1.25 -4.04
CA VAL A 27 -5.02 2.43 -3.21
C VAL A 27 -6.15 3.30 -3.76
N ASN A 28 -6.47 3.19 -5.05
CA ASN A 28 -7.66 3.83 -5.61
C ASN A 28 -8.93 3.14 -5.12
N TYR A 29 -8.92 1.81 -5.04
CA TYR A 29 -10.01 1.05 -4.41
C TYR A 29 -10.12 1.35 -2.91
N LEU A 30 -8.99 1.39 -2.19
CA LEU A 30 -8.96 1.78 -0.77
C LEU A 30 -9.60 3.15 -0.53
N LEU A 31 -9.28 4.15 -1.36
CA LEU A 31 -9.88 5.49 -1.23
C LEU A 31 -11.40 5.45 -1.42
N VAL A 32 -11.88 4.76 -2.46
CA VAL A 32 -13.32 4.63 -2.73
C VAL A 32 -14.02 3.99 -1.53
N SER A 33 -13.55 2.82 -1.07
CA SER A 33 -14.16 2.11 0.06
C SER A 33 -14.11 2.92 1.36
N ALA A 34 -13.01 3.66 1.61
CA ALA A 34 -12.90 4.49 2.81
C ALA A 34 -13.91 5.64 2.78
N LEU A 35 -14.07 6.31 1.64
CA LEU A 35 -15.03 7.40 1.48
C LEU A 35 -16.47 6.89 1.66
N GLU A 36 -16.82 5.76 1.03
CA GLU A 36 -18.15 5.15 1.17
C GLU A 36 -18.47 4.79 2.61
N ASN A 37 -17.52 4.19 3.34
CA ASN A 37 -17.67 3.86 4.76
C ASN A 37 -17.87 5.12 5.63
N ALA A 38 -17.34 6.26 5.21
CA ALA A 38 -17.52 7.56 5.85
C ALA A 38 -18.74 8.34 5.35
N GLY A 39 -19.58 7.75 4.49
CA GLY A 39 -20.77 8.41 3.92
C GLY A 39 -20.46 9.47 2.86
N LEU A 40 -19.24 9.48 2.31
CA LEU A 40 -18.81 10.37 1.23
C LEU A 40 -18.87 9.67 -0.12
N LYS A 41 -19.10 10.45 -1.18
CA LYS A 41 -18.99 10.01 -2.56
C LYS A 41 -17.58 10.29 -3.07
N TYR A 42 -17.11 9.53 -4.06
CA TYR A 42 -15.81 9.80 -4.69
C TYR A 42 -15.70 11.24 -5.24
N LYS A 43 -16.81 11.81 -5.71
CA LYS A 43 -16.89 13.21 -6.18
C LYS A 43 -16.81 14.27 -5.08
N ASP A 44 -16.92 13.87 -3.81
CA ASP A 44 -16.78 14.77 -2.68
C ASP A 44 -15.31 15.07 -2.36
N VAL A 45 -14.36 14.42 -3.04
CA VAL A 45 -12.93 14.74 -2.98
C VAL A 45 -12.40 15.12 -4.36
N THR A 46 -11.23 15.75 -4.41
CA THR A 46 -10.50 16.02 -5.65
C THR A 46 -9.34 15.03 -5.76
N PRO A 47 -9.46 13.94 -6.54
CA PRO A 47 -8.35 13.02 -6.74
C PRO A 47 -7.24 13.69 -7.57
N VAL A 48 -6.00 13.57 -7.10
CA VAL A 48 -4.80 14.07 -7.77
C VAL A 48 -3.94 12.87 -8.15
N TYR A 49 -3.95 12.51 -9.44
CA TYR A 49 -3.25 11.33 -9.92
C TYR A 49 -1.77 11.64 -10.16
N LEU A 50 -0.90 11.04 -9.34
CA LEU A 50 0.54 11.22 -9.40
C LEU A 50 1.25 9.89 -9.15
N PRO A 51 2.38 9.62 -9.85
CA PRO A 51 3.26 8.52 -9.49
C PRO A 51 3.84 8.74 -8.07
N PRO A 52 4.31 7.70 -7.36
CA PRO A 52 4.66 7.80 -5.94
C PRO A 52 5.73 8.86 -5.63
N SER A 53 6.73 9.02 -6.49
CA SER A 53 7.78 10.04 -6.36
C SER A 53 7.20 11.46 -6.36
N ASP A 54 6.29 11.74 -7.29
CA ASP A 54 5.74 13.06 -7.51
C ASP A 54 4.67 13.36 -6.46
N ALA A 55 3.91 12.33 -6.06
CA ALA A 55 2.94 12.40 -4.97
C ALA A 55 3.62 12.77 -3.65
N ARG A 56 4.79 12.19 -3.36
CA ARG A 56 5.61 12.55 -2.20
C ARG A 56 6.02 14.02 -2.23
N ALA A 57 6.60 14.48 -3.34
CA ALA A 57 7.01 15.88 -3.47
C ALA A 57 5.81 16.84 -3.37
N ALA A 58 4.64 16.46 -3.91
CA ALA A 58 3.40 17.21 -3.80
C ALA A 58 2.86 17.26 -2.36
N PHE A 59 2.96 16.14 -1.64
CA PHE A 59 2.56 16.03 -0.24
C PHE A 59 3.44 16.90 0.66
N GLN A 60 4.77 16.81 0.52
CA GLN A 60 5.75 17.60 1.27
C GLN A 60 5.55 19.11 1.11
N ARG A 61 5.25 19.57 -0.10
CA ARG A 61 5.03 21.01 -0.39
C ARG A 61 3.60 21.50 -0.10
N GLY A 62 2.71 20.65 0.42
CA GLY A 62 1.31 21.02 0.69
C GLY A 62 0.44 21.23 -0.57
N ALA A 63 0.87 20.71 -1.72
CA ALA A 63 0.08 20.76 -2.96
C ALA A 63 -1.10 19.75 -2.95
N VAL A 64 -1.11 18.82 -2.00
CA VAL A 64 -2.23 17.93 -1.70
C VAL A 64 -2.45 17.87 -0.20
N ASP A 65 -3.69 17.61 0.22
CA ASP A 65 -4.09 17.66 1.63
C ASP A 65 -3.99 16.27 2.28
N ALA A 66 -4.09 15.22 1.48
CA ALA A 66 -3.91 13.84 1.86
C ALA A 66 -3.22 13.03 0.76
N TRP A 67 -2.60 11.93 1.14
CA TRP A 67 -1.99 10.98 0.22
C TRP A 67 -2.37 9.54 0.59
N VAL A 68 -2.88 8.77 -0.38
CA VAL A 68 -3.15 7.34 -0.23
C VAL A 68 -2.03 6.56 -0.90
N ILE A 69 -1.31 5.75 -0.13
CA ILE A 69 -0.11 5.06 -0.57
C ILE A 69 0.09 3.73 0.16
N TRP A 70 0.94 2.86 -0.40
CA TRP A 70 1.33 1.56 0.14
C TRP A 70 2.78 1.57 0.68
N ASP A 71 3.17 0.50 1.37
CA ASP A 71 4.57 0.28 1.79
C ASP A 71 5.47 -0.05 0.59
N PRO A 72 6.71 0.47 0.52
CA PRO A 72 7.47 1.08 1.61
C PRO A 72 7.31 2.60 1.75
N TYR A 73 6.62 3.25 0.82
CA TYR A 73 6.47 4.71 0.84
C TYR A 73 5.72 5.19 2.07
N LEU A 74 4.69 4.46 2.51
CA LEU A 74 3.98 4.74 3.75
C LEU A 74 4.96 4.78 4.95
N ALA A 75 5.76 3.72 5.11
CA ALA A 75 6.77 3.66 6.17
C ALA A 75 7.80 4.80 6.07
N GLU A 76 8.28 5.12 4.87
CA GLU A 76 9.25 6.19 4.64
C GLU A 76 8.71 7.57 5.06
N VAL A 77 7.46 7.85 4.70
CA VAL A 77 6.79 9.11 5.01
C VAL A 77 6.47 9.18 6.50
N GLU A 78 6.08 8.07 7.14
CA GLU A 78 5.90 8.05 8.59
C GLU A 78 7.21 8.22 9.39
N THR A 79 8.38 7.85 8.83
CA THR A 79 9.67 7.96 9.53
C THR A 79 10.38 9.27 9.27
N HIS A 80 10.31 9.79 8.05
CA HIS A 80 11.08 10.95 7.63
C HIS A 80 10.25 12.21 7.43
N GLU A 81 8.93 12.07 7.38
CA GLU A 81 8.04 13.19 7.19
C GLU A 81 7.10 13.34 8.39
N LYS A 82 6.79 14.59 8.71
CA LYS A 82 5.79 14.93 9.72
C LYS A 82 4.41 14.60 9.16
N ALA A 83 4.07 13.33 9.16
CA ALA A 83 2.83 12.80 8.61
C ALA A 83 2.13 11.86 9.59
N ARG A 84 0.81 11.85 9.53
CA ARG A 84 -0.07 11.05 10.39
C ARG A 84 -0.99 10.17 9.55
N LEU A 85 -1.14 8.92 9.97
CA LEU A 85 -2.10 7.99 9.39
C LEU A 85 -3.53 8.38 9.81
N VAL A 86 -4.45 8.43 8.85
CA VAL A 86 -5.89 8.69 9.11
C VAL A 86 -6.67 7.37 9.12
N LYS A 87 -6.40 6.49 8.16
CA LYS A 87 -7.04 5.19 8.00
C LYS A 87 -6.12 4.25 7.21
N ASN A 88 -6.07 2.99 7.59
CA ASN A 88 -5.45 1.88 6.85
C ASN A 88 -6.54 1.02 6.18
N ALA A 89 -6.12 0.01 5.43
CA ALA A 89 -7.01 -0.93 4.74
C ALA A 89 -7.67 -1.98 5.65
N GLU A 90 -7.24 -2.06 6.91
CA GLU A 90 -7.68 -3.07 7.87
C GLU A 90 -9.19 -3.03 8.11
N GLY A 91 -9.84 -4.19 7.93
CA GLY A 91 -11.29 -4.34 8.04
C GLY A 91 -12.08 -3.60 6.95
N LEU A 92 -11.42 -3.09 5.90
CA LEU A 92 -12.05 -2.28 4.86
C LEU A 92 -11.91 -2.88 3.47
N VAL A 93 -10.67 -3.19 3.04
CA VAL A 93 -10.41 -3.81 1.74
C VAL A 93 -9.47 -5.00 1.88
N PRO A 94 -9.82 -6.19 1.34
CA PRO A 94 -8.87 -7.29 1.26
C PRO A 94 -7.77 -6.96 0.26
N HIS A 95 -6.53 -7.31 0.58
CA HIS A 95 -5.41 -7.19 -0.34
C HIS A 95 -5.17 -8.49 -1.08
N TYR A 96 -5.19 -8.41 -2.41
CA TYR A 96 -4.89 -9.54 -3.29
C TYR A 96 -3.67 -9.22 -4.12
N THR A 97 -2.74 -10.17 -4.17
CA THR A 97 -1.59 -10.14 -5.10
C THR A 97 -1.87 -11.11 -6.22
N PHE A 98 -1.77 -10.65 -7.46
CA PHE A 98 -1.96 -11.47 -8.65
C PHE A 98 -0.64 -11.55 -9.44
N TYR A 99 -0.33 -12.74 -9.94
CA TYR A 99 0.68 -12.93 -10.98
C TYR A 99 -0.03 -13.02 -12.32
N LEU A 100 0.36 -12.15 -13.26
CA LEU A 100 -0.23 -12.08 -14.59
C LEU A 100 0.72 -12.69 -15.61
N ALA A 101 0.18 -13.52 -16.50
CA ALA A 101 0.89 -14.08 -17.63
C ALA A 101 0.07 -13.92 -18.91
N SER A 102 0.74 -13.91 -20.07
CA SER A 102 0.02 -13.96 -21.34
C SER A 102 -0.77 -15.26 -21.47
N ARG A 103 -1.97 -15.21 -22.04
CA ARG A 103 -2.81 -16.40 -22.29
C ARG A 103 -2.04 -17.47 -23.05
N LYS A 104 -1.33 -17.09 -24.13
CA LYS A 104 -0.50 -18.01 -24.92
C LYS A 104 0.50 -18.77 -24.05
N PHE A 105 1.20 -18.09 -23.15
CA PHE A 105 2.17 -18.75 -22.26
C PHE A 105 1.47 -19.71 -21.29
N ALA A 106 0.41 -19.25 -20.62
CA ALA A 106 -0.30 -20.06 -19.63
C ALA A 106 -0.91 -21.33 -20.26
N ASP A 107 -1.48 -21.22 -21.47
CA ASP A 107 -2.10 -22.33 -22.17
C ASP A 107 -1.07 -23.29 -22.80
N THR A 108 0.06 -22.77 -23.28
CA THR A 108 1.11 -23.59 -23.94
C THR A 108 2.01 -24.29 -22.92
N TYR A 109 2.30 -23.65 -21.78
CA TYR A 109 3.23 -24.13 -20.77
C TYR A 109 2.62 -24.15 -19.36
N PRO A 110 1.48 -24.82 -19.14
CA PRO A 110 0.77 -24.78 -17.86
C PRO A 110 1.64 -25.29 -16.70
N GLN A 111 2.36 -26.39 -16.92
CA GLN A 111 3.26 -26.97 -15.90
C GLN A 111 4.42 -26.05 -15.52
N THR A 112 4.92 -25.27 -16.48
CA THR A 112 5.98 -24.28 -16.21
C THR A 112 5.41 -23.10 -15.44
N ALA A 113 4.21 -22.62 -15.81
CA ALA A 113 3.53 -21.56 -15.09
C ALA A 113 3.26 -21.95 -13.62
N GLU A 114 2.79 -23.17 -13.37
CA GLU A 114 2.61 -23.71 -12.02
C GLU A 114 3.92 -23.72 -11.23
N LYS A 115 5.01 -24.25 -11.80
CA LYS A 115 6.33 -24.27 -11.14
C LYS A 115 6.82 -22.87 -10.78
N VAL A 116 6.61 -21.88 -11.64
CA VAL A 116 6.98 -20.48 -11.35
C VAL A 116 6.19 -19.96 -10.16
N VAL A 117 4.88 -20.19 -10.11
CA VAL A 117 4.03 -19.76 -8.99
C VAL A 117 4.43 -20.46 -7.68
N ASP A 118 4.72 -21.76 -7.74
CA ASP A 118 5.17 -22.53 -6.57
C ASP A 118 6.51 -22.03 -6.03
N GLU A 119 7.47 -21.74 -6.91
CA GLU A 119 8.76 -21.20 -6.50
C GLU A 119 8.62 -19.80 -5.89
N LEU A 120 7.80 -18.93 -6.50
CA LEU A 120 7.49 -17.61 -5.95
C LEU A 120 6.85 -17.69 -4.57
N LYS A 121 5.99 -18.68 -4.33
CA LYS A 121 5.40 -18.96 -3.02
C LYS A 121 6.47 -19.37 -2.01
N GLN A 122 7.37 -20.29 -2.38
CA GLN A 122 8.47 -20.70 -1.50
C GLN A 122 9.40 -19.53 -1.15
N LEU A 123 9.74 -18.70 -2.12
CA LEU A 123 10.58 -17.51 -1.92
C LEU A 123 9.89 -16.47 -1.03
N SER A 124 8.58 -16.27 -1.17
CA SER A 124 7.80 -15.35 -0.33
C SER A 124 7.76 -15.81 1.13
N ASP A 125 7.72 -17.12 1.37
CA ASP A 125 7.73 -17.71 2.71
C ASP A 125 9.12 -17.68 3.36
N TRP A 126 10.20 -17.69 2.58
CA TRP A 126 11.56 -17.90 3.08
C TRP A 126 12.01 -16.90 4.17
N PRO A 127 11.72 -15.58 4.07
CA PRO A 127 11.97 -14.63 5.14
C PRO A 127 11.22 -14.95 6.45
N THR A 128 10.05 -15.58 6.38
CA THR A 128 9.31 -15.93 7.61
C THR A 128 9.96 -17.09 8.37
N LYS A 129 10.62 -18.00 7.65
CA LYS A 129 11.12 -19.28 8.18
C LYS A 129 12.54 -19.24 8.75
N THR A 130 13.38 -18.28 8.33
CA THR A 130 14.79 -18.24 8.79
C THR A 130 15.27 -16.85 9.21
N ARG A 131 16.04 -16.81 10.31
CA ARG A 131 16.66 -15.57 10.82
C ARG A 131 17.66 -14.97 9.82
N THR A 132 18.35 -15.82 9.06
CA THR A 132 19.31 -15.40 8.04
C THR A 132 18.64 -14.68 6.88
N ALA A 133 17.52 -15.21 6.37
CA ALA A 133 16.74 -14.56 5.31
C ALA A 133 16.24 -13.18 5.72
N ARG A 134 15.67 -13.07 6.94
CA ARG A 134 15.26 -11.77 7.51
C ARG A 134 16.42 -10.78 7.55
N ARG A 135 17.60 -11.20 8.02
CA ARG A 135 18.78 -10.33 8.10
C ARG A 135 19.23 -9.85 6.73
N ILE A 136 19.24 -10.71 5.71
CA ILE A 136 19.59 -10.33 4.33
C ILE A 136 18.55 -9.35 3.78
N PHE A 137 17.27 -9.67 3.96
CA PHE A 137 16.16 -8.83 3.52
C PHE A 137 16.27 -7.41 4.12
N TYR A 138 16.36 -7.28 5.44
CA TYR A 138 16.47 -5.96 6.09
C TYR A 138 17.78 -5.22 5.79
N ARG A 139 18.89 -5.93 5.52
CA ARG A 139 20.17 -5.29 5.19
C ARG A 139 20.11 -4.55 3.86
N HIS A 140 19.43 -5.12 2.87
CA HIS A 140 19.33 -4.54 1.53
C HIS A 140 18.10 -3.64 1.36
N LEU A 141 17.13 -3.73 2.28
CA LEU A 141 15.85 -3.04 2.23
C LEU A 141 15.51 -2.44 3.61
N PRO A 142 16.29 -1.47 4.14
CA PRO A 142 16.13 -0.97 5.51
C PRO A 142 14.80 -0.27 5.76
N VAL A 143 14.21 0.38 4.75
CA VAL A 143 12.86 0.99 4.81
C VAL A 143 11.76 -0.04 5.15
N TRP A 144 12.06 -1.33 4.95
CA TRP A 144 11.12 -2.43 5.15
C TRP A 144 11.14 -3.00 6.59
N ILE A 145 12.01 -2.49 7.48
CA ILE A 145 12.07 -2.91 8.90
C ILE A 145 10.77 -2.54 9.64
N LYS A 146 10.27 -1.31 9.44
CA LYS A 146 9.04 -0.84 10.08
C LYS A 146 7.79 -1.59 9.58
N PRO A 147 7.57 -1.78 8.26
CA PRO A 147 6.38 -2.49 7.77
C PRO A 147 6.44 -4.01 8.02
N PHE A 148 7.63 -4.62 8.02
CA PHE A 148 7.82 -6.03 8.37
C PHE A 148 8.53 -6.18 9.70
N GLY A 149 8.00 -5.62 10.79
CA GLY A 149 8.39 -6.07 12.14
C GLY A 149 8.14 -7.59 12.31
N PRO A 150 8.14 -8.15 13.53
CA PRO A 150 8.04 -9.60 13.75
C PRO A 150 6.74 -10.30 13.23
N LYS A 151 5.87 -9.62 12.47
CA LYS A 151 4.64 -10.17 11.89
C LYS A 151 4.92 -11.07 10.67
N PRO A 152 4.21 -12.21 10.53
CA PRO A 152 4.36 -13.13 9.40
C PRO A 152 3.72 -12.59 8.11
N TRP A 153 4.31 -12.95 6.97
CA TRP A 153 3.74 -12.78 5.62
C TRP A 153 2.43 -13.59 5.52
N PRO A 154 1.30 -13.09 4.95
CA PRO A 154 1.08 -11.88 4.17
C PRO A 154 0.55 -10.68 4.98
N ALA A 155 0.69 -10.68 6.31
CA ALA A 155 0.16 -9.66 7.22
C ALA A 155 0.96 -8.33 7.19
N CYS A 156 1.28 -7.83 6.00
CA CYS A 156 1.61 -6.42 5.80
C CYS A 156 0.45 -5.56 6.33
N ARG A 157 0.71 -4.32 6.74
CA ARG A 157 -0.27 -3.32 7.26
C ARG A 157 -1.48 -2.99 6.35
N LEU A 158 -1.59 -3.73 5.26
CA LEU A 158 -2.63 -3.71 4.27
C LEU A 158 -3.51 -4.98 4.34
N ALA A 159 -2.98 -6.16 4.69
CA ALA A 159 -3.82 -7.33 4.92
C ALA A 159 -4.50 -7.27 6.31
N PRO A 160 -5.78 -7.69 6.42
CA PRO A 160 -6.45 -7.76 7.71
C PRO A 160 -5.70 -8.70 8.65
N SER A 161 -5.56 -8.32 9.92
CA SER A 161 -5.27 -9.30 10.96
C SER A 161 -6.45 -10.26 11.04
N ALA A 162 -6.19 -11.55 10.87
CA ALA A 162 -7.14 -12.60 11.24
C ALA A 162 -7.50 -12.50 12.72
#